data_AF-A3DJM2-F1
#
_entry.id   AF-A3DJM2-F1
#
_cell.length_a   1.000
_cell.length_b   1.000
_cell.length_c   1.000
_cell.angle_alpha   90.00
_cell.angle_beta   90.00
_cell.angle_gamma   90.00
#
_symmetry.space_group_name_H-M   'P 1'
#
loop_
_entity.id
_entity.type
_entity.pdbx_description
1 polymer ?
#
loop_
_entity_poly.entity_id
_entity_poly.type
_entity_poly.pdbx_seq_one_letter_code
_entity_poly.pdbx_strand_id
1 'polypeptide(L)'
;MKYIGIYQMLPQPLREYMESVSKQEKGKVLKAIADLTQKSSFESAVETVSTALAYGATDLDSLINLHSWLHEKVLQLEPVQLQDYIPKLERYEPNLLAYDRSLRKAGEERC
;
A
#
# COMPACT_ATOMS: atom_id res chain seq x y z
N MET A 1 18.36 -0.47 20.89
CA MET A 1 18.92 0.38 19.82
C MET A 1 18.35 1.81 19.77
N LYS A 2 17.48 2.22 20.72
CA LYS A 2 16.84 3.56 20.73
C LYS A 2 17.76 4.72 21.22
N TYR A 3 19.00 4.42 21.61
CA TYR A 3 19.90 5.33 22.34
C TYR A 3 21.21 5.65 21.61
N ILE A 4 21.31 5.32 20.32
CA ILE A 4 22.48 5.71 19.52
C ILE A 4 22.22 7.11 18.99
N GLY A 5 23.18 8.03 19.10
CA GLY A 5 23.00 9.45 18.69
C GLY A 5 22.49 9.61 17.26
N ILE A 6 22.93 8.75 16.34
CA ILE A 6 22.45 8.73 14.95
C ILE A 6 20.94 8.44 14.82
N TYR A 7 20.36 7.67 15.74
CA TYR A 7 18.92 7.37 15.71
C TYR A 7 18.10 8.62 16.02
N GLN A 8 18.62 9.53 16.84
CA GLN A 8 17.95 10.80 17.15
C GLN A 8 18.00 11.79 15.98
N MET A 9 19.00 11.67 15.11
CA MET A 9 19.17 12.48 13.91
C MET A 9 18.29 12.00 12.74
N LEU A 10 17.70 10.81 12.83
CA LEU A 10 16.79 10.32 11.81
C LEU A 10 15.51 11.19 11.76
N PRO A 11 14.99 11.46 10.55
CA PRO A 11 13.69 12.08 10.37
C PRO A 11 12.60 11.37 11.18
N GLN A 12 11.61 12.14 11.65
CA GLN A 12 10.50 11.61 12.44
C GLN A 12 9.79 10.40 11.77
N PRO A 13 9.46 10.43 10.46
CA PRO A 13 8.76 9.30 9.81
C PRO A 13 9.55 7.98 9.89
N LEU A 14 10.88 8.04 9.75
CA LEU A 14 11.76 6.87 9.86
C LEU A 14 11.77 6.28 11.26
N ARG A 15 11.74 7.14 12.29
CA ARG A 15 11.72 6.68 13.68
C ARG A 15 10.40 6.02 14.03
N GLU A 16 9.29 6.59 13.59
CA GLU A 16 7.94 6.04 13.82
C GLU A 16 7.78 4.70 13.09
N TYR A 17 8.25 4.61 11.84
CA TYR A 17 8.23 3.36 11.08
C TYR A 17 9.06 2.26 11.75
N MET A 18 10.25 2.62 12.25
CA MET A 18 11.09 1.69 13.00
C MET A 18 10.48 1.26 14.34
N GLU A 19 9.49 1.98 14.86
CA GLU A 19 8.71 1.58 16.04
C GLU A 19 7.61 0.58 15.71
N SER A 20 6.97 0.69 14.55
CA SER A 20 5.93 -0.24 14.10
C SER A 20 6.48 -1.61 13.65
N VAL A 21 7.75 -1.67 13.23
CA VAL A 21 8.40 -2.92 12.77
C VAL A 21 8.78 -3.83 13.94
N SER A 22 8.65 -5.15 13.75
CA SER A 22 9.01 -6.16 14.75
C SER A 22 10.53 -6.17 15.06
N LYS A 23 10.93 -6.53 16.28
CA LYS A 23 12.36 -6.52 16.68
C LYS A 23 13.26 -7.41 15.79
N GLN A 24 12.71 -8.50 15.24
CA GLN A 24 13.44 -9.43 14.38
C GLN A 24 13.65 -8.87 12.97
N GLU A 25 12.73 -8.02 12.49
CA GLU A 25 12.75 -7.48 11.13
C GLU A 25 13.42 -6.10 11.04
N LYS A 26 13.56 -5.38 12.17
CA LYS A 26 14.21 -4.06 12.21
C LYS A 26 15.55 -4.00 11.48
N GLY A 27 16.38 -5.04 11.60
CA GLY A 27 17.67 -5.08 10.91
C GLY A 27 17.53 -5.23 9.39
N LYS A 28 16.56 -6.04 8.93
CA LYS A 28 16.28 -6.26 7.50
C LYS A 28 15.69 -5.00 6.87
N VAL A 29 14.72 -4.39 7.55
CA VAL A 29 14.08 -3.15 7.12
C VAL A 29 15.09 -2.01 7.07
N LEU A 30 15.94 -1.86 8.08
CA LEU A 30 16.97 -0.82 8.08
C LEU A 30 17.97 -1.01 6.94
N LYS A 31 18.36 -2.26 6.66
CA LYS A 31 19.22 -2.58 5.52
C LYS A 31 18.54 -2.22 4.21
N ALA A 32 17.26 -2.54 4.05
CA ALA A 32 16.51 -2.20 2.85
C ALA A 32 16.39 -0.68 2.66
N ILE A 33 16.11 0.09 3.71
CA ILE A 33 16.09 1.56 3.65
C ILE A 33 17.47 2.11 3.22
N ALA A 34 18.56 1.53 3.72
CA ALA A 34 19.90 1.90 3.30
C ALA A 34 20.15 1.58 1.81
N ASP A 35 19.71 0.41 1.35
CA ASP A 35 19.79 0.00 -0.06
C ASP A 35 18.95 0.93 -0.97
N LEU A 36 17.74 1.32 -0.54
CA LEU A 36 16.89 2.27 -1.24
C LEU A 36 17.53 3.67 -1.32
N THR A 37 18.11 4.12 -0.20
CA THR A 37 18.84 5.40 -0.11
C THR A 37 20.03 5.43 -1.08
N GLN A 38 20.73 4.30 -1.22
CA GLN A 38 21.87 4.17 -2.11
C GLN A 38 21.46 4.13 -3.60
N LYS A 39 20.30 3.55 -3.91
CA LYS A 39 19.79 3.40 -5.29
C LYS A 39 19.19 4.70 -5.84
N SER A 40 18.45 5.45 -5.03
CA SER A 40 17.79 6.69 -5.45
C SER A 40 18.36 7.89 -4.71
N SER A 41 17.88 8.17 -3.50
CA SER A 41 18.31 9.27 -2.64
C SER A 41 17.77 9.09 -1.23
N PHE A 42 18.30 9.86 -0.27
CA PHE A 42 17.77 9.84 1.09
C PHE A 42 16.35 10.40 1.16
N GLU A 43 16.08 11.49 0.43
CA GLU A 43 14.77 12.15 0.40
C GLU A 43 13.67 11.21 -0.12
N SER A 44 13.94 10.48 -1.21
CA SER A 44 13.00 9.50 -1.76
C SER A 44 12.75 8.33 -0.82
N ALA A 45 13.78 7.83 -0.13
CA ALA A 45 13.61 6.81 0.90
C ALA A 45 12.74 7.31 2.07
N VAL A 46 12.93 8.56 2.50
CA VAL A 46 12.11 9.19 3.55
C VAL A 46 10.65 9.35 3.11
N GLU A 47 10.42 9.81 1.88
CA GLU A 47 9.09 9.96 1.30
C GLU A 47 8.36 8.62 1.19
N THR A 48 9.05 7.58 0.74
CA THR A 48 8.52 6.21 0.69
C THR A 48 8.11 5.74 2.08
N VAL A 49 8.96 5.93 3.09
CA VAL A 49 8.66 5.52 4.47
C VAL A 49 7.48 6.30 5.05
N SER A 50 7.40 7.60 4.78
CA SER A 50 6.26 8.44 5.19
C SER A 50 4.95 7.93 4.57
N THR A 51 5.00 7.57 3.29
CA THR A 51 3.86 7.02 2.56
C THR A 51 3.47 5.63 3.09
N ALA A 52 4.44 4.75 3.34
CA ALA A 52 4.20 3.44 3.92
C ALA A 52 3.55 3.54 5.31
N LEU A 53 3.97 4.52 6.12
CA LEU A 53 3.39 4.77 7.43
C LEU A 53 1.93 5.27 7.33
N ALA A 54 1.63 6.14 6.36
CA ALA A 54 0.26 6.60 6.09
C ALA A 54 -0.67 5.46 5.64
N TYR A 55 -0.15 4.49 4.88
CA TYR A 55 -0.90 3.30 4.45
C TYR A 55 -0.89 2.14 5.45
N GLY A 56 -0.14 2.24 6.55
CA GLY A 56 0.01 1.16 7.54
C GLY A 56 0.79 -0.05 7.03
N ALA A 57 1.60 0.11 5.98
CA ALA A 57 2.39 -0.94 5.37
C ALA A 57 3.68 -1.18 6.16
N THR A 58 3.72 -2.25 6.97
CA THR A 58 4.83 -2.52 7.91
C THR A 58 5.79 -3.62 7.46
N ASP A 59 5.47 -4.32 6.38
CA ASP A 59 6.30 -5.37 5.82
C ASP A 59 7.33 -4.83 4.80
N LEU A 60 8.42 -5.57 4.66
CA LEU A 60 9.55 -5.21 3.82
C LEU A 60 9.19 -5.14 2.33
N ASP A 61 8.39 -6.09 1.86
CA ASP A 61 8.05 -6.22 0.44
C ASP A 61 7.17 -5.06 -0.02
N SER A 62 6.19 -4.67 0.81
CA SER A 62 5.37 -3.48 0.59
C SER A 62 6.20 -2.20 0.52
N LEU A 63 7.22 -2.06 1.37
CA LEU A 63 8.10 -0.89 1.35
C LEU A 63 8.89 -0.79 0.04
N ILE A 64 9.45 -1.92 -0.42
CA ILE A 64 10.19 -1.97 -1.70
C ILE A 64 9.25 -1.66 -2.86
N ASN A 65 8.06 -2.26 -2.87
CA ASN A 65 7.10 -2.06 -3.96
C ASN A 65 6.57 -0.62 -3.99
N LEU A 66 6.33 0.00 -2.83
CA LEU A 66 5.96 1.41 -2.74
C LEU A 66 7.07 2.33 -3.25
N HIS A 67 8.34 2.03 -2.94
CA HIS A 67 9.48 2.80 -3.45
C HIS A 67 9.53 2.76 -4.98
N SER A 68 9.45 1.57 -5.56
CA SER A 68 9.41 1.40 -7.01
C SER A 68 8.21 2.13 -7.62
N TRP A 69 7.03 2.05 -7.01
CA TRP A 69 5.85 2.76 -7.51
C TRP A 69 5.98 4.29 -7.48
N LEU A 70 6.56 4.85 -6.41
CA LEU A 70 6.71 6.31 -6.23
C LEU A 70 7.85 6.91 -7.07
N HIS A 71 8.97 6.19 -7.19
CA HIS A 71 10.23 6.78 -7.65
C HIS A 71 10.81 6.12 -8.90
N GLU A 72 10.45 4.87 -9.20
CA GLU A 72 10.80 4.34 -10.50
C GLU A 72 9.86 4.94 -11.56
N LYS A 73 10.38 5.09 -12.78
CA LYS A 73 9.56 5.47 -13.92
C LYS A 73 8.53 4.37 -14.11
N VAL A 74 7.34 4.55 -13.53
CA VAL A 74 6.15 3.80 -13.91
C VAL A 74 6.14 3.82 -15.42
N LEU A 75 6.27 2.64 -16.03
CA LEU A 75 6.11 2.49 -17.47
C LEU A 75 4.78 3.16 -17.77
N GLN A 76 4.81 4.32 -18.42
CA GLN A 76 3.59 4.95 -18.92
C GLN A 76 3.11 4.04 -20.04
N LEU A 77 2.37 3.01 -19.66
CA LEU A 77 1.75 2.09 -20.57
C LEU A 77 0.69 2.89 -21.30
N GLU A 78 0.75 2.86 -22.62
CA GLU A 78 -0.29 3.49 -23.42
C GLU A 78 -1.65 2.85 -23.07
N PRO A 79 -2.72 3.66 -22.96
CA PRO A 79 -4.06 3.13 -22.71
C PRO A 79 -4.39 2.03 -23.72
N VAL A 80 -4.92 0.92 -23.21
CA VAL A 80 -5.35 -0.21 -24.04
C VAL A 80 -6.40 0.30 -25.04
N GLN A 81 -6.05 0.27 -26.32
CA GLN A 81 -6.98 0.59 -27.39
C GLN A 81 -7.94 -0.59 -27.56
N LEU A 82 -9.18 -0.41 -27.13
CA LEU A 82 -10.23 -1.41 -27.32
C LEU A 82 -10.58 -1.47 -28.81
N GLN A 83 -10.56 -2.67 -29.39
CA GLN A 83 -10.93 -2.88 -30.78
C GLN A 83 -12.46 -2.82 -30.94
N ASP A 84 -12.92 -2.42 -32.13
CA ASP A 84 -14.35 -2.16 -32.41
C ASP A 84 -15.27 -3.39 -32.24
N TYR A 85 -14.70 -4.61 -32.23
CA TYR A 85 -15.47 -5.83 -31.99
C TYR A 85 -15.83 -6.06 -30.52
N ILE A 86 -15.25 -5.29 -29.58
CA ILE A 86 -15.54 -5.43 -28.15
C ILE A 86 -16.92 -4.81 -27.88
N PRO A 87 -17.91 -5.59 -27.44
CA PRO A 87 -19.26 -5.08 -27.25
C PRO A 87 -19.29 -4.07 -26.10
N LYS A 88 -19.91 -2.91 -26.34
CA LYS A 88 -20.19 -1.92 -25.29
C LYS A 88 -21.33 -2.44 -24.44
N LEU A 89 -21.02 -2.82 -23.21
CA LEU A 89 -22.03 -3.21 -22.23
C LEU A 89 -22.68 -1.95 -21.67
N GLU A 90 -24.02 -1.91 -21.70
CA GLU A 90 -24.76 -0.90 -20.95
C GLU A 90 -24.60 -1.17 -19.44
N ARG A 91 -24.68 -0.09 -18.65
CA ARG A 91 -24.61 -0.19 -17.20
C ARG A 91 -25.78 -1.05 -16.71
N TYR A 92 -25.46 -2.19 -16.11
CA TYR A 92 -26.48 -3.01 -15.47
C TYR A 92 -26.97 -2.34 -14.19
N GLU A 93 -28.27 -2.07 -14.11
CA GLU A 93 -28.93 -1.60 -12.90
C GLU A 93 -29.65 -2.78 -12.23
N PRO A 94 -29.10 -3.35 -11.13
CA PRO A 94 -29.72 -4.48 -10.46
C PRO A 94 -31.04 -4.06 -9.80
N ASN A 95 -32.07 -4.89 -9.92
CA ASN A 95 -33.31 -4.73 -9.17
C ASN A 95 -33.13 -5.25 -7.74
N LEU A 96 -32.65 -4.39 -6.84
CA LEU A 96 -32.41 -4.75 -5.43
C LEU A 96 -33.69 -5.21 -4.70
N LEU A 97 -34.86 -4.67 -5.07
CA LEU A 97 -36.15 -5.10 -4.50
C LEU A 97 -36.52 -6.56 -4.86
N ALA A 98 -35.99 -7.09 -5.96
CA ALA A 98 -36.15 -8.50 -6.30
C ALA A 98 -35.33 -9.39 -5.35
N TYR A 99 -34.12 -8.97 -4.97
CA TYR A 99 -33.28 -9.66 -4.01
C TYR A 99 -33.91 -9.64 -2.61
N ASP A 100 -34.40 -8.49 -2.14
CA ASP A 100 -35.03 -8.36 -0.82
C ASP A 100 -36.22 -9.30 -0.63
N ARG A 101 -37.04 -9.49 -1.68
CA ARG A 101 -38.17 -10.43 -1.65
C ARG A 101 -37.72 -11.88 -1.45
N SER A 102 -36.58 -12.26 -2.00
CA SER A 102 -36.03 -13.62 -1.85
C SER A 102 -35.39 -13.86 -0.48
N LEU A 103 -34.90 -12.79 0.17
CA LEU A 103 -34.21 -12.87 1.46
C LEU A 103 -35.15 -12.90 2.68
N ARG A 104 -36.41 -12.44 2.53
CA ARG A 104 -37.40 -12.36 3.64
C ARG A 104 -37.70 -13.67 4.37
N LYS A 105 -37.37 -14.84 3.79
CA LYS A 105 -37.64 -16.15 4.42
C LYS A 105 -36.56 -16.65 5.39
N ALA A 106 -35.42 -15.96 5.52
CA ALA A 106 -34.31 -16.42 6.36
C ALA A 106 -34.25 -15.75 7.75
N GLY A 107 -35.14 -14.79 8.05
CA GLY A 107 -35.11 -13.99 9.28
C GLY A 107 -36.47 -13.78 9.97
N GLU A 108 -37.50 -14.55 9.61
CA GLU A 108 -38.68 -14.67 10.49
C GLU A 108 -38.27 -15.50 11.71
N GLU A 109 -37.72 -14.83 12.72
CA GLU A 109 -37.72 -15.37 14.08
C GLU A 109 -39.16 -15.72 14.43
N ARG A 110 -39.39 -17.01 14.68
CA ARG A 110 -40.60 -17.49 15.34
C ARG A 110 -40.56 -16.93 16.78
N CYS A 111 -41.20 -15.79 16.99
CA CYS A 111 -41.65 -15.36 18.31
C CYS A 111 -42.68 -16.35 18.87
#